data_AF-X0T2K6-F1
#
_entry.id   AF-X0T2K6-F1
#
_cell.length_a   1.000
_cell.length_b   1.000
_cell.length_c   1.000
_cell.angle_alpha   90.00
_cell.angle_beta   90.00
_cell.angle_gamma   90.00
#
_symmetry.space_group_name_H-M   'P 1'
#
loop_
_entity.id
_entity.type
_entity.pdbx_description
1 polymer ?
#
loop_
_entity_poly.entity_id
_entity_poly.type
_entity_poly.pdbx_seq_one_letter_code
_entity_poly.pdbx_strand_id
1 'polypeptide(L)'
;DQVFNVANLMAEVPGPTATLSLEYERMTPLHVELRFEAWVESIDGRKVTTVGHALHEDQVTVKARGLFIKLDPKGIEQMRRR
;
A
#
# COMPACT_ATOMS: atom_id res chain seq x y z
N ASP A 1 0.41 0.74 5.04
CA ASP A 1 0.18 2.00 4.31
C ASP A 1 1.42 2.46 3.54
N GLN A 2 2.51 2.86 4.20
CA GLN A 2 3.69 3.43 3.52
C GLN A 2 4.31 2.52 2.43
N VAL A 3 4.42 1.22 2.69
CA VAL A 3 4.91 0.25 1.69
C VAL A 3 4.03 0.23 0.43
N PHE A 4 2.72 0.43 0.56
CA PHE A 4 1.79 0.48 -0.57
C PHE A 4 1.98 1.78 -1.35
N ASN A 5 2.20 2.91 -0.67
CA ASN A 5 2.55 4.16 -1.32
C ASN A 5 3.86 4.05 -2.12
N VAL A 6 4.87 3.38 -1.59
CA VAL A 6 6.12 3.10 -2.32
C VAL A 6 5.85 2.24 -3.55
N ALA A 7 5.08 1.16 -3.43
CA ALA A 7 4.70 0.33 -4.58
C ALA A 7 3.93 1.14 -5.65
N ASN A 8 3.01 2.00 -5.25
CA ASN A 8 2.25 2.87 -6.15
C ASN A 8 3.12 3.92 -6.85
N LEU A 9 4.09 4.50 -6.13
CA LEU A 9 5.08 5.42 -6.68
C LEU A 9 5.96 4.71 -7.72
N MET A 10 6.45 3.51 -7.41
CA MET A 10 7.24 2.69 -8.34
C MET A 10 6.45 2.29 -9.58
N ALA A 11 5.14 2.14 -9.47
CA ALA A 11 4.23 1.85 -10.57
C ALA A 11 3.69 3.13 -11.28
N GLU A 12 4.26 4.31 -11.00
CA GLU A 12 3.86 5.60 -11.61
C GLU A 12 2.36 5.93 -11.47
N VAL A 13 1.73 5.45 -10.39
CA VAL A 13 0.33 5.71 -10.05
C VAL A 13 0.15 6.24 -8.63
N PRO A 14 0.86 7.32 -8.24
CA PRO A 14 0.76 7.87 -6.88
C PRO A 14 -0.64 8.41 -6.60
N GLY A 15 -1.03 8.31 -5.33
CA GLY A 15 -2.31 8.80 -4.87
C GLY A 15 -2.48 8.66 -3.36
N PRO A 16 -3.36 9.45 -2.73
CA PRO A 16 -3.71 9.25 -1.33
C PRO A 16 -4.44 7.92 -1.13
N THR A 17 -4.28 7.36 0.06
CA THR A 17 -5.04 6.21 0.56
C THR A 17 -6.53 6.59 0.67
N ALA A 18 -7.41 5.84 0.02
CA ALA A 18 -8.85 5.94 0.21
C ALA A 18 -9.34 4.96 1.28
N THR A 19 -8.94 3.70 1.17
CA THR A 19 -9.23 2.67 2.18
C THR A 19 -8.04 1.76 2.38
N LEU A 20 -7.93 1.19 3.58
CA LEU A 20 -6.95 0.18 3.92
C LEU A 20 -7.63 -0.87 4.81
N SER A 21 -7.61 -2.12 4.36
CA SER A 21 -8.13 -3.27 5.08
C SER A 21 -6.99 -4.20 5.45
N LEU A 22 -7.00 -4.69 6.69
CA LEU A 22 -5.97 -5.55 7.26
C LEU A 22 -6.61 -6.81 7.83
N GLU A 23 -5.99 -7.96 7.54
CA GLU A 23 -6.35 -9.25 8.10
C GLU A 23 -5.14 -9.79 8.87
N TYR A 24 -5.27 -9.87 10.20
CA TYR A 24 -4.21 -10.35 11.09
C TYR A 24 -4.34 -11.85 11.25
N GLU A 25 -3.47 -12.62 10.60
CA GLU A 25 -3.53 -14.09 10.63
C GLU A 25 -2.84 -14.68 11.86
N ARG A 26 -1.85 -13.96 12.40
CA ARG A 26 -1.09 -14.35 13.58
C ARG A 26 -0.47 -13.12 14.25
N MET A 27 -0.02 -13.30 15.49
CA MET A 27 0.72 -12.26 16.19
C MET A 27 1.97 -11.87 15.39
N THR A 28 2.21 -10.57 15.28
CA THR A 28 3.43 -10.04 14.67
C THR A 28 4.48 -9.88 15.77
N PRO A 29 5.57 -10.67 15.76
CA PRO A 29 6.56 -10.65 16.83
C PRO A 29 7.35 -9.34 16.87
N LEU A 30 7.85 -8.99 18.07
CA LEU A 30 8.68 -7.81 18.31
C LEU A 30 10.17 -8.17 18.34
N HIS A 31 11.03 -7.19 18.08
CA HIS A 31 12.50 -7.31 18.16
C HIS A 31 13.12 -8.38 17.24
N VAL A 32 12.41 -8.74 16.18
CA VAL A 32 12.87 -9.64 15.11
C VAL A 32 12.67 -8.96 13.77
N GLU A 33 13.37 -9.44 12.74
CA GLU A 33 13.20 -8.92 11.39
C GLU A 33 11.81 -9.29 10.83
N LEU A 34 11.18 -8.31 10.18
CA LEU A 34 9.94 -8.51 9.45
C LEU A 34 10.14 -8.07 8.00
N ARG A 35 9.65 -8.88 7.07
CA ARG A 35 9.65 -8.55 5.65
C ARG A 35 8.30 -7.97 5.27
N PHE A 36 8.29 -6.80 4.65
CA PHE A 36 7.09 -6.18 4.12
C PHE A 36 7.17 -6.15 2.60
N GLU A 37 6.13 -6.64 1.94
CA GLU A 37 6.07 -6.65 0.48
C GLU A 37 4.72 -6.11 0.05
N ALA A 38 4.71 -5.40 -1.08
CA ALA A 38 3.51 -4.88 -1.68
C ALA A 38 3.67 -4.76 -3.19
N TRP A 39 2.56 -4.88 -3.90
CA TRP A 39 2.49 -4.71 -5.35
C TRP A 39 1.12 -4.15 -5.75
N VAL A 40 1.09 -3.44 -6.88
CA VAL A 40 -0.16 -3.01 -7.49
C VAL A 40 -0.84 -4.26 -8.07
N GLU A 41 -2.05 -4.55 -7.58
CA GLU A 41 -2.85 -5.67 -8.06
C GLU A 41 -3.66 -5.28 -9.30
N SER A 42 -4.24 -4.07 -9.31
CA SER A 42 -5.05 -3.59 -10.43
C SER A 42 -5.17 -2.08 -10.47
N ILE A 43 -5.44 -1.55 -11.66
CA ILE A 43 -5.72 -0.13 -11.92
C ILE A 43 -7.02 -0.05 -12.72
N ASP A 44 -8.04 0.58 -12.14
CA ASP A 44 -9.34 0.85 -12.78
C ASP A 44 -9.60 2.36 -12.79
N GLY A 45 -9.26 3.01 -13.91
CA GLY A 45 -9.32 4.46 -14.05
C GLY A 45 -8.43 5.17 -13.02
N ARG A 46 -9.04 5.81 -12.02
CA ARG A 46 -8.33 6.47 -10.90
C ARG A 46 -8.18 5.59 -9.67
N LYS A 47 -8.80 4.41 -9.64
CA LYS A 47 -8.74 3.49 -8.51
C LYS A 47 -7.54 2.57 -8.69
N VAL A 48 -6.60 2.63 -7.76
CA VAL A 48 -5.45 1.74 -7.72
C VAL A 48 -5.63 0.80 -6.55
N THR A 49 -5.69 -0.50 -6.83
CA THR A 49 -5.68 -1.52 -5.78
C THR A 49 -4.26 -1.98 -5.55
N THR A 50 -3.79 -1.85 -4.33
CA THR A 50 -2.46 -2.32 -3.90
C THR A 50 -2.68 -3.38 -2.83
N VAL A 51 -1.98 -4.50 -2.94
CA VAL A 51 -2.01 -5.57 -1.94
C VAL A 51 -0.61 -5.84 -1.42
N GLY A 52 -0.54 -6.53 -0.31
CA GLY A 52 0.73 -6.93 0.26
C GLY A 52 0.57 -7.59 1.61
N HIS A 53 1.70 -7.87 2.24
CA HIS A 53 1.76 -8.61 3.50
C HIS A 53 2.98 -8.21 4.33
N ALA A 54 2.90 -8.55 5.61
CA ALA A 54 4.05 -8.63 6.50
C ALA A 54 4.36 -10.11 6.77
N LEU A 55 5.64 -10.49 6.74
CA LEU A 55 6.10 -11.84 7.05
C LEU A 55 7.11 -11.85 8.19
N HIS A 56 7.09 -12.93 8.97
CA HIS A 56 8.16 -13.34 9.87
C HIS A 56 8.60 -14.74 9.44
N GLU A 57 9.88 -14.97 9.10
CA GLU A 57 10.37 -16.30 8.67
C GLU A 57 9.48 -16.97 7.60
N ASP A 58 9.10 -16.22 6.57
CA ASP A 58 8.21 -16.62 5.46
C ASP A 58 6.74 -16.89 5.81
N GLN A 59 6.36 -16.59 7.05
CA GLN A 59 5.02 -16.73 7.56
C GLN A 59 4.32 -15.36 7.58
N VAL A 60 3.33 -15.16 6.69
CA VAL A 60 2.44 -13.97 6.64
C VAL A 60 1.78 -13.68 7.99
N THR A 61 2.18 -12.63 8.70
CA THR A 61 1.52 -12.23 9.95
C THR A 61 0.28 -11.38 9.69
N VAL A 62 0.31 -10.57 8.64
CA VAL A 62 -0.77 -9.67 8.24
C VAL A 62 -0.89 -9.65 6.73
N LYS A 63 -2.10 -9.81 6.22
CA LYS A 63 -2.46 -9.48 4.83
C LYS A 63 -3.09 -8.10 4.78
N ALA A 64 -2.82 -7.37 3.70
CA ALA A 64 -3.31 -6.02 3.53
C ALA A 64 -3.82 -5.79 2.10
N ARG A 65 -4.93 -5.05 2.00
CA ARG A 65 -5.50 -4.57 0.75
C ARG A 65 -5.82 -3.08 0.89
N GLY A 66 -5.33 -2.27 -0.03
CA GLY A 66 -5.51 -0.83 -0.04
C GLY A 66 -6.11 -0.36 -1.36
N LEU A 67 -7.00 0.62 -1.27
CA LEU A 67 -7.50 1.37 -2.40
C LEU A 67 -6.90 2.77 -2.36
N PHE A 68 -6.30 3.20 -3.46
CA PHE A 68 -5.70 4.52 -3.62
C PHE A 68 -6.36 5.25 -4.79
N ILE A 69 -6.39 6.58 -4.70
CA ILE A 69 -6.91 7.44 -5.77
C ILE A 69 -5.76 8.06 -6.53
N LYS A 70 -5.43 7.54 -7.72
CA LYS A 70 -4.40 8.10 -8.59
C LYS A 70 -4.68 9.59 -8.82
N LEU A 71 -3.70 10.43 -8.49
CA LEU A 71 -3.75 11.86 -8.76
C LEU A 71 -3.25 12.13 -10.18
N ASP A 72 -3.91 13.06 -10.86
CA ASP A 72 -3.38 13.66 -12.07
C ASP A 72 -2.38 14.79 -11.70
N PRO A 73 -1.61 15.35 -12.65
CA PRO A 73 -0.64 16.41 -12.36
C PRO A 73 -1.26 17.63 -11.67
N LYS A 74 -2.53 17.96 -11.95
CA LYS A 74 -3.25 19.07 -11.31
C LYS A 74 -3.55 18.75 -9.84
N GLY A 75 -3.94 17.52 -9.54
CA GLY A 75 -4.18 17.03 -8.18
C GLY A 75 -2.90 17.02 -7.35
N ILE A 76 -1.76 16.64 -7.93
CA ILE A 76 -0.44 16.69 -7.27
C ILE A 76 -0.08 18.14 -6.91
N GLU A 77 -0.27 19.08 -7.84
CA GLU A 77 0.01 20.50 -7.62
C GLU A 77 -0.85 21.10 -6.51
N GLN A 78 -2.15 20.74 -6.45
CA GLN A 78 -3.03 21.20 -5.37
C GLN A 78 -2.59 20.69 -3.99
N MET A 79 -2.06 19.48 -3.91
CA MET A 79 -1.59 18.89 -2.65
C MET A 79 -0.33 19.60 -2.13
N ARG A 80 0.56 20.06 -3.03
CA ARG A 80 1.78 20.82 -2.67
C ARG A 80 1.50 22.23 -2.14
N ARG A 81 0.34 22.80 -2.45
CA ARG A 81 -0.05 24.17 -2.05
C ARG A 81 -0.77 24.26 -0.71
N ARG A 82 -1.04 23.12 -0.06
CA ARG A 82 -1.69 23.03 1.25
C ARG A 82 -0.66 22.69 2.32
#